data_AF-A0A3S4HL02-F1
#
_entry.id   AF-A0A3S4HL02-F1
#
_cell.length_a   1.000
_cell.length_b   1.000
_cell.length_c   1.000
_cell.angle_alpha   90.00
_cell.angle_beta   90.00
_cell.angle_gamma   90.00
#
_symmetry.space_group_name_H-M   'P 1'
#
loop_
_entity.id
_entity.type
_entity.pdbx_description
1 polymer ?
#
loop_
_entity_poly.entity_id
_entity_poly.type
_entity_poly.pdbx_seq_one_letter_code
_entity_poly.pdbx_strand_id
1 'polypeptide(L)' 'MEREEVEMKITVNTLHKLAEEGRKITMLTCYDASFASLLDEAGVEILLVGDSLAR' A
#
# COMPACT_ATOMS: atom_id res chain seq x y z
N MET A 1 -0.29 13.91 -16.64
CA MET A 1 -0.22 13.68 -15.19
C MET A 1 0.71 12.49 -15.02
N GLU A 2 2.00 12.77 -15.12
CA GLU A 2 3.05 11.75 -15.02
C GLU A 2 3.09 11.33 -13.54
N ARG A 3 2.70 10.08 -13.26
CA ARG A 3 3.02 9.49 -11.97
C ARG A 3 4.53 9.25 -12.03
N GLU A 4 5.31 10.00 -11.25
CA GLU A 4 6.68 9.58 -10.97
C GLU A 4 6.58 8.21 -10.29
N GLU A 5 6.83 7.15 -11.07
CA GLU A 5 7.19 5.83 -10.55
C GLU A 5 8.55 5.98 -9.89
N VAL A 6 8.56 6.52 -8.67
CA VAL A 6 9.65 6.21 -7.77
C VAL A 6 9.27 4.88 -7.14
N GLU A 7 10.03 3.85 -7.46
CA GLU A 7 10.07 2.56 -6.77
C GLU A 7 10.55 2.79 -5.32
N MET A 8 9.75 3.51 -4.55
CA MET A 8 10.02 3.92 -3.19
C MET A 8 9.27 2.96 -2.29
N LYS A 9 10.02 2.10 -1.60
CA LYS A 9 9.46 1.27 -0.53
C LYS A 9 8.65 2.14 0.43
N ILE A 10 7.39 1.78 0.64
CA ILE A 10 6.55 2.47 1.61
C ILE A 10 7.07 2.18 3.02
N THR A 11 7.36 3.23 3.77
CA THR A 11 7.79 3.17 5.16
C THR A 11 6.83 3.95 6.04
N VAL A 12 6.94 3.79 7.36
CA VAL A 12 6.17 4.59 8.33
C VAL A 12 6.37 6.09 8.11
N ASN A 13 7.61 6.52 7.80
CA ASN A 13 7.90 7.93 7.49
C ASN A 13 7.22 8.39 6.19
N THR A 14 7.14 7.53 5.17
CA THR A 14 6.39 7.80 3.93
C THR A 14 4.91 8.04 4.24
N LEU A 15 4.30 7.19 5.08
CA LEU A 15 2.90 7.31 5.48
C LEU A 15 2.61 8.60 6.26
N HIS A 16 3.51 9.00 7.17
CA HIS A 16 3.37 10.27 7.89
C HIS A 16 3.38 11.46 6.93
N LYS A 17 4.30 11.50 5.97
CA LYS A 17 4.36 12.57 4.96
C LYS A 17 3.08 12.62 4.12
N LEU A 18 2.60 11.47 3.64
CA LEU A 18 1.34 11.40 2.87
C LEU A 18 0.16 11.95 3.67
N ALA A 19 0.08 11.63 4.96
CA ALA A 19 -0.95 12.14 5.85
C ALA A 19 -0.84 13.65 6.08
N GLU A 20 0.38 14.18 6.31
CA GLU A 20 0.65 15.62 6.46
C GLU A 20 0.32 16.42 5.20
N GLU A 21 0.57 15.85 4.02
CA GLU A 21 0.21 16.40 2.71
C GLU A 21 -1.30 16.30 2.42
N GLY A 22 -2.08 15.68 3.31
CA GLY A 22 -3.52 15.45 3.12
C GLY A 22 -3.86 14.42 2.04
N ARG A 23 -2.88 13.63 1.59
CA ARG A 23 -3.07 12.55 0.63
C ARG A 23 -3.72 11.35 1.33
N LYS A 24 -4.73 10.76 0.69
CA LYS A 24 -5.37 9.55 1.20
C LYS A 24 -4.44 8.36 1.03
N ILE A 25 -4.40 7.50 2.05
CA ILE A 25 -3.61 6.27 2.08
C ILE A 25 -4.57 5.11 1.83
N THR A 26 -4.25 4.24 0.88
CA THR A 26 -5.03 3.04 0.56
C THR A 26 -4.43 1.84 1.27
N MET A 27 -5.28 1.02 1.89
CA MET A 27 -4.90 -0.22 2.54
C MET A 27 -5.86 -1.33 2.15
N LEU A 28 -5.32 -2.50 1.80
CA LEU A 28 -6.09 -3.70 1.50
C LEU A 28 -5.54 -4.90 2.25
N THR A 29 -6.42 -5.85 2.57
CA THR A 29 -6.01 -7.12 3.15
C THR A 29 -5.37 -8.01 2.08
N CYS A 30 -4.27 -8.68 2.40
CA CYS A 30 -3.57 -9.57 1.47
C CYS A 30 -3.02 -10.79 2.21
N TYR A 31 -3.10 -11.98 1.59
CA TYR A 31 -2.79 -13.26 2.25
C TYR A 31 -1.83 -14.17 1.48
N ASP A 32 -1.54 -13.85 0.23
CA ASP A 32 -0.61 -14.61 -0.60
C ASP A 32 0.25 -13.69 -1.49
N ALA A 33 1.32 -14.26 -2.03
CA ALA A 33 2.29 -13.54 -2.82
C ALA A 33 1.74 -13.07 -4.17
N SER A 34 0.80 -13.81 -4.77
CA SER A 34 0.27 -13.48 -6.09
C SER A 34 -0.57 -12.20 -6.03
N PHE A 35 -1.46 -12.06 -5.05
CA PHE A 35 -2.18 -10.80 -4.84
C PHE A 35 -1.26 -9.69 -4.34
N ALA A 36 -0.23 -10.00 -3.55
CA ALA A 36 0.70 -8.97 -3.08
C ALA A 36 1.39 -8.26 -4.24
N SER A 37 1.88 -9.00 -5.23
CA SER A 37 2.48 -8.43 -6.44
C SER A 37 1.48 -7.60 -7.25
N LEU A 38 0.26 -8.09 -7.44
CA LEU A 38 -0.78 -7.37 -8.17
C LEU A 38 -1.16 -6.05 -7.49
N LEU A 39 -1.30 -6.04 -6.17
CA LEU A 39 -1.69 -4.87 -5.40
C LEU A 39 -0.55 -3.84 -5.31
N ASP A 40 0.70 -4.30 -5.28
CA ASP A 40 1.89 -3.46 -5.36
C ASP A 40 1.95 -2.73 -6.72
N GLU A 41 1.76 -3.46 -7.83
CA GLU A 41 1.65 -2.88 -9.18
C GLU A 41 0.46 -1.91 -9.33
N ALA A 42 -0.65 -2.16 -8.61
CA ALA A 42 -1.80 -1.26 -8.59
C ALA A 42 -1.56 0.03 -7.77
N GLY A 43 -0.45 0.10 -7.02
CA GLY A 43 -0.07 1.25 -6.20
C GLY A 43 -0.73 1.30 -4.83
N VAL A 44 -1.08 0.15 -4.24
CA VAL A 44 -1.62 0.09 -2.87
C VAL A 44 -0.49 0.34 -1.87
N GLU A 45 -0.65 1.34 -1.00
CA GLU A 45 0.43 1.71 -0.07
C GLU A 45 0.65 0.70 1.08
N ILE A 46 -0.40 0.01 1.52
CA ILE A 46 -0.34 -0.92 2.66
C ILE A 46 -1.07 -2.22 2.36
N LEU A 47 -0.38 -3.35 2.53
CA LEU A 47 -0.94 -4.70 2.51
C LEU A 47 -1.05 -5.24 3.94
N LEU A 48 -2.27 -5.53 4.39
CA LEU A 48 -2.56 -6.02 5.74
C LEU A 48 -2.77 -7.54 5.73
N VAL A 49 -1.87 -8.28 6.38
CA VAL A 49 -2.10 -9.69 6.71
C VAL A 49 -2.92 -9.76 7.99
N GLY A 50 -4.25 -9.66 7.86
CA GLY A 50 -5.20 -9.64 8.98
C GLY A 50 -5.73 -11.03 9.36
N ASP A 51 -6.45 -11.13 10.47
CA ASP A 51 -7.20 -12.32 10.88
C ASP A 51 -8.55 -12.48 10.13
N SER A 52 -8.92 -11.52 9.28
CA SER A 52 -10.20 -11.46 8.59
C SER A 52 -10.45 -12.56 7.54
N LEU A 53 -9.44 -13.31 7.09
CA LEU A 53 -9.63 -14.48 6.20
C LEU A 53 -10.15 -15.72 6.96
N ALA A 54 -9.98 -15.76 8.28
CA ALA A 54 -10.31 -16.92 9.10
C ALA A 54 -11.81 -17.01 9.44
N ARG A 55 -12.67 -16.23 8.79
CA ARG A 55 -14.12 -16.19 9.05
C ARG A 55 -14.95 -16.23 7.78
#